data_AF-A0AAD7Z0X5-F1
#
_entry.id   AF-A0AAD7Z0X5-F1
#
_cell.length_a   1.000
_cell.length_b   1.000
_cell.length_c   1.000
_cell.angle_alpha   90.00
_cell.angle_beta   90.00
_cell.angle_gamma   90.00
#
_symmetry.space_group_name_H-M   'P 1'
#
loop_
_entity.id
_entity.type
_entity.pdbx_description
1 polymer ?
#
loop_
_entity_poly.entity_id
_entity_poly.type
_entity_poly.pdbx_seq_one_letter_code
_entity_poly.pdbx_strand_id
1 'polypeptide(L)'
;MDETETSNLNSSYEFSYENYTSPEPEPLAMTARRATIQRYTVLSLRLVTLMLLVAGLTMHVRSLKVFRWEQSFSGGILVTYLVAVIGLALCAASDGCIAGSALQAYLSSTGAAFLLVNAGAIWHYWRHSSEATHAIAELLSVMGLPLKRQLMTKVFLCSAAGVGMLMDLSTVPLFTALKVE
;
A
#
# COMPACT_ATOMS: atom_id res chain seq x y z
N MET A 1 -52.98 26.71 1.84
CA MET A 1 -54.04 25.92 1.22
C MET A 1 -53.51 25.53 -0.14
N ASP A 2 -52.92 24.37 -0.38
CA ASP A 2 -52.92 23.07 0.33
C ASP A 2 -51.57 22.38 0.02
N GLU A 3 -50.84 21.88 1.02
CA GLU A 3 -50.85 20.47 1.49
C GLU A 3 -50.29 19.50 0.43
N THR A 4 -48.98 19.19 0.53
CA THR A 4 -48.40 17.90 0.98
C THR A 4 -48.61 16.71 0.05
N GLU A 5 -47.53 16.28 -0.61
CA GLU A 5 -47.32 14.88 -0.97
C GLU A 5 -45.86 14.48 -0.72
N THR A 6 -45.63 14.01 0.50
CA THR A 6 -44.54 13.11 0.86
C THR A 6 -45.05 11.68 0.71
N SER A 7 -44.38 10.81 -0.04
CA SER A 7 -44.35 9.37 0.27
C SER A 7 -43.43 8.54 -0.65
N ASN A 8 -42.51 7.84 0.01
CA ASN A 8 -42.26 6.41 -0.16
C ASN A 8 -41.58 5.91 -1.44
N LEU A 9 -40.25 6.03 -1.48
CA LEU A 9 -39.37 5.05 -2.15
C LEU A 9 -38.70 4.18 -1.08
N ASN A 10 -39.52 3.39 -0.39
CA ASN A 10 -39.10 2.21 0.37
C ASN A 10 -39.53 1.00 -0.45
N SER A 11 -38.77 0.66 -1.49
CA SER A 11 -39.01 -0.53 -2.30
C SER A 11 -37.97 -1.58 -1.96
N SER A 12 -38.33 -2.38 -0.95
CA SER A 12 -38.16 -3.82 -0.89
C SER A 12 -36.95 -4.41 -1.61
N TYR A 13 -35.86 -4.56 -0.87
CA TYR A 13 -34.93 -5.67 -1.08
C TYR A 13 -35.62 -6.95 -0.60
N GLU A 14 -36.47 -7.54 -1.42
CA GLU A 14 -36.89 -8.94 -1.22
C GLU A 14 -35.70 -9.85 -1.54
N PHE A 15 -35.04 -10.28 -0.47
CA PHE A 15 -34.04 -11.32 -0.49
C PHE A 15 -34.77 -12.66 -0.63
N SER A 16 -34.95 -13.12 -1.87
CA SER A 16 -35.49 -14.43 -2.18
C SER A 16 -34.40 -15.51 -1.97
N TYR A 17 -34.46 -16.24 -0.86
CA TYR A 17 -33.68 -17.47 -0.67
C TYR A 17 -34.37 -18.62 -1.41
N GLU A 18 -34.23 -18.68 -2.74
CA GLU A 18 -34.59 -19.89 -3.48
C GLU A 18 -33.56 -20.99 -3.22
N ASN A 19 -33.95 -21.87 -2.30
CA ASN A 19 -33.81 -23.32 -2.31
C ASN A 19 -32.95 -23.93 -3.46
N TYR A 20 -31.63 -24.09 -3.24
CA TYR A 20 -30.75 -24.90 -4.09
C TYR A 20 -30.61 -26.32 -3.52
N THR A 21 -31.51 -27.21 -3.93
CA THR A 21 -31.25 -28.67 -3.96
C THR A 21 -31.28 -29.12 -5.41
N SER A 22 -30.12 -29.13 -6.06
CA SER A 22 -29.89 -29.85 -7.32
C SER A 22 -28.37 -30.03 -7.52
N PRO A 23 -27.90 -31.21 -7.99
CA PRO A 23 -26.49 -31.61 -7.95
C PRO A 23 -25.66 -30.89 -9.03
N GLU A 24 -24.39 -30.67 -8.69
CA GLU A 24 -23.31 -30.03 -9.46
C GLU A 24 -23.33 -30.25 -10.99
N PRO A 25 -22.91 -29.22 -11.73
CA PRO A 25 -21.94 -29.38 -12.80
C PRO A 25 -20.58 -28.83 -12.31
N GLU A 26 -19.62 -29.73 -12.13
CA GLU A 26 -18.23 -29.49 -11.68
C GLU A 26 -17.43 -28.35 -12.37
N PRO A 27 -17.69 -27.85 -13.62
CA PRO A 27 -16.88 -26.75 -14.18
C PRO A 27 -17.15 -25.35 -13.57
N LEU A 28 -18.31 -25.12 -12.95
CA LEU A 28 -18.66 -23.80 -12.39
C LEU A 28 -18.11 -23.59 -10.96
N ALA A 29 -18.04 -24.64 -10.15
CA ALA A 29 -17.42 -24.57 -8.83
C ALA A 29 -15.91 -24.28 -8.92
N MET A 30 -15.24 -24.82 -9.93
CA MET A 30 -13.79 -24.64 -10.11
C MET A 30 -13.41 -23.21 -10.54
N THR A 31 -14.26 -22.52 -11.31
CA THR A 31 -14.03 -21.12 -11.72
C THR A 31 -14.33 -20.12 -10.59
N ALA A 32 -15.39 -20.35 -9.80
CA ALA A 32 -15.69 -19.56 -8.61
C ALA A 32 -14.57 -19.64 -7.55
N ARG A 33 -13.94 -20.81 -7.40
CA ARG A 33 -12.79 -21.02 -6.50
C ARG A 33 -11.54 -20.25 -6.94
N ARG A 34 -11.28 -20.14 -8.25
CA ARG A 34 -10.15 -19.33 -8.77
C ARG A 34 -10.35 -17.84 -8.51
N ALA A 35 -11.56 -17.34 -8.74
CA ALA A 35 -11.88 -15.93 -8.53
C ALA A 35 -11.77 -15.50 -7.05
N THR A 36 -12.15 -16.37 -6.11
CA THR A 36 -12.01 -16.11 -4.67
C THR A 36 -10.55 -16.13 -4.24
N ILE A 37 -9.76 -17.14 -4.62
CA ILE A 37 -8.32 -17.21 -4.34
C ILE A 37 -7.58 -15.98 -4.85
N GLN A 38 -7.92 -15.52 -6.06
CA GLN A 38 -7.33 -14.32 -6.64
C GLN A 38 -7.64 -13.06 -5.83
N ARG A 39 -8.90 -12.87 -5.40
CA ARG A 39 -9.29 -11.73 -4.56
C ARG A 39 -8.53 -11.73 -3.22
N TYR A 40 -8.43 -12.88 -2.56
CA TYR A 40 -7.67 -13.01 -1.32
C TYR A 40 -6.17 -12.73 -1.50
N THR A 41 -5.62 -13.09 -2.66
CA THR A 41 -4.20 -12.86 -2.96
C THR A 41 -3.89 -11.37 -3.12
N VAL A 42 -4.71 -10.65 -3.89
CA VAL A 42 -4.56 -9.18 -4.05
C VAL A 42 -4.82 -8.47 -2.72
N LEU A 43 -5.86 -8.86 -1.98
CA LEU A 43 -6.19 -8.26 -0.70
C LEU A 43 -5.06 -8.45 0.33
N SER A 44 -4.47 -9.65 0.39
CA SER A 44 -3.36 -9.92 1.31
C SER A 44 -2.10 -9.14 0.95
N LEU A 45 -1.77 -9.02 -0.35
CA LEU A 45 -0.63 -8.22 -0.82
C LEU A 45 -0.79 -6.74 -0.46
N ARG A 46 -1.98 -6.18 -0.62
CA ARG A 46 -2.29 -4.80 -0.20
C ARG A 46 -2.19 -4.60 1.30
N LEU A 47 -2.72 -5.54 2.08
CA LEU A 47 -2.67 -5.47 3.54
C LEU A 47 -1.22 -5.52 4.05
N VAL A 48 -0.39 -6.39 3.47
CA VAL A 48 1.04 -6.46 3.77
C VAL A 48 1.73 -5.14 3.41
N THR A 49 1.43 -4.57 2.24
CA THR A 49 2.03 -3.31 1.78
C THR A 49 1.64 -2.14 2.69
N LEU A 50 0.38 -2.08 3.14
CA LEU A 50 -0.08 -1.10 4.14
C LEU A 50 0.61 -1.28 5.49
N MET A 51 0.77 -2.51 5.97
CA MET A 51 1.50 -2.79 7.21
C MET A 51 2.95 -2.32 7.12
N LEU A 52 3.63 -2.55 5.98
CA LEU A 52 4.99 -2.05 5.75
C LEU A 52 5.05 -0.52 5.72
N LEU A 53 4.08 0.14 5.07
CA LEU A 53 3.98 1.60 5.04
C LEU A 53 3.78 2.18 6.45
N VAL A 54 2.88 1.61 7.24
CA VAL A 54 2.62 2.06 8.63
C VAL A 54 3.84 1.79 9.52
N ALA A 55 4.49 0.64 9.39
CA ALA A 55 5.72 0.34 10.11
C ALA A 55 6.86 1.32 9.74
N GLY A 56 7.03 1.61 8.46
CA GLY A 56 8.01 2.59 7.97
C GLY A 56 7.74 4.00 8.49
N LEU A 57 6.47 4.45 8.47
CA LEU A 57 6.05 5.75 8.97
C LEU A 57 6.26 5.86 10.49
N THR A 58 5.84 4.86 11.26
CA THR A 58 6.00 4.86 12.73
C THR A 58 7.46 4.83 13.14
N MET A 59 8.29 4.08 12.40
CA MET A 59 9.75 4.09 12.57
C MET A 59 10.33 5.47 12.27
N HIS A 60 9.89 6.12 11.19
CA HIS A 60 10.28 7.49 10.84
C HIS A 60 9.96 8.49 11.93
N VAL A 61 8.71 8.52 12.40
CA VAL A 61 8.26 9.47 13.43
C VAL A 61 9.05 9.30 14.73
N ARG A 62 9.43 8.06 15.07
CA ARG A 62 10.30 7.77 16.22
C ARG A 62 11.75 8.21 15.99
N SER A 63 12.31 8.03 14.79
CA SER A 63 13.70 8.38 14.49
C SER A 63 13.92 9.89 14.41
N LEU A 64 12.92 10.66 13.97
CA LEU A 64 12.95 12.12 13.90
C LEU A 64 13.16 12.82 15.25
N LYS A 65 12.72 12.18 16.35
CA LYS A 65 12.91 12.72 17.70
C LYS A 65 14.36 12.65 18.18
N VAL A 66 15.19 11.83 17.54
CA VAL A 66 16.55 11.51 18.02
C VAL A 66 17.62 12.20 17.18
N PHE A 67 17.38 12.45 15.88
CA PHE A 67 18.41 12.95 14.98
C PHE A 67 17.99 14.20 14.23
N ARG A 68 18.54 15.36 14.65
CA ARG A 68 18.29 16.67 14.03
C ARG A 68 18.59 16.72 12.53
N TRP A 69 19.50 15.88 12.05
CA TRP A 69 19.84 15.78 10.62
C TRP A 69 18.76 15.08 9.79
N GLU A 70 17.95 14.18 10.37
CA GLU A 70 16.84 13.56 9.65
C GLU A 70 15.65 14.50 9.43
N GLN A 71 15.60 15.63 10.15
CA GLN A 71 14.49 16.58 10.10
C GLN A 71 14.35 17.24 8.71
N SER A 72 15.46 17.44 7.99
CA SER A 72 15.45 17.97 6.60
C SER A 72 14.89 16.98 5.58
N PHE A 73 14.90 15.68 5.87
CA PHE A 73 14.35 14.63 4.98
C PHE A 73 12.90 14.26 5.34
N SER A 74 12.44 14.64 6.53
CA SER A 74 11.11 14.27 7.05
C SER A 74 9.95 14.73 6.17
N GLY A 75 10.02 15.93 5.61
CA GLY A 75 8.90 16.54 4.88
C GLY A 75 8.56 15.79 3.60
N GLY A 76 9.57 15.54 2.76
CA GLY A 76 9.39 14.80 1.50
C GLY A 76 8.96 13.36 1.73
N ILE A 77 9.42 12.74 2.82
CA ILE A 77 9.08 11.37 3.15
C ILE A 77 7.61 11.28 3.60
N LEU A 78 7.13 12.20 4.44
CA LEU A 78 5.72 12.21 4.85
C LEU A 78 4.77 12.36 3.66
N VAL A 79 5.10 13.24 2.71
CA VAL A 79 4.35 13.38 1.45
C VAL A 79 4.38 12.09 0.63
N THR A 80 5.53 11.42 0.56
CA THR A 80 5.67 10.13 -0.14
C THR A 80 4.75 9.06 0.46
N TYR A 81 4.72 8.95 1.79
CA TYR A 81 3.83 8.01 2.49
C TYR A 81 2.36 8.34 2.26
N LEU A 82 1.97 9.62 2.27
CA LEU A 82 0.60 10.05 2.00
C LEU A 82 0.17 9.69 0.57
N VAL A 83 1.00 9.97 -0.43
CA VAL A 83 0.72 9.62 -1.83
C VAL A 83 0.57 8.10 -1.98
N ALA A 84 1.44 7.32 -1.34
CA ALA A 84 1.37 5.86 -1.39
C ALA A 84 0.09 5.30 -0.73
N VAL A 85 -0.29 5.82 0.43
CA VAL A 85 -1.51 5.40 1.15
C VAL A 85 -2.76 5.80 0.37
N ILE A 86 -2.81 6.99 -0.21
CA ILE A 86 -3.94 7.44 -1.05
C ILE A 86 -4.07 6.55 -2.29
N GLY A 87 -2.95 6.23 -2.95
CA GLY A 87 -2.94 5.31 -4.10
C GLY A 87 -3.49 3.92 -3.76
N LEU A 88 -3.11 3.35 -2.60
CA LEU A 88 -3.63 2.07 -2.12
C LEU A 88 -5.11 2.16 -1.69
N ALA A 89 -5.53 3.26 -1.05
CA ALA A 89 -6.89 3.45 -0.58
C ALA A 89 -7.89 3.62 -1.74
N LEU A 90 -7.53 4.38 -2.77
CA LEU A 90 -8.34 4.52 -3.99
C LEU A 90 -8.53 3.18 -4.69
N CYS A 91 -7.52 2.31 -4.62
CA CYS A 91 -7.55 0.98 -5.20
C CYS A 91 -8.51 0.01 -4.50
N ALA A 92 -8.79 0.22 -3.21
CA ALA A 92 -9.77 -0.57 -2.46
C ALA A 92 -11.21 -0.09 -2.67
N ALA A 93 -11.40 1.17 -3.10
CA ALA A 93 -12.71 1.76 -3.32
C ALA A 93 -13.25 1.56 -4.74
N SER A 94 -12.39 1.26 -5.72
CA SER A 94 -12.75 1.21 -7.14
C SER A 94 -13.06 -0.21 -7.63
N ASP A 95 -14.12 -0.84 -7.11
CA ASP A 95 -14.58 -2.15 -7.61
C ASP A 95 -15.34 -2.06 -8.97
N GLY A 96 -15.47 -0.88 -9.59
CA GLY A 96 -16.28 -0.78 -10.83
C GLY A 96 -16.18 0.48 -11.70
N CYS A 97 -15.22 1.38 -11.48
CA CYS A 97 -15.15 2.64 -12.25
C CYS A 97 -13.88 2.72 -13.12
N ILE A 98 -14.05 2.61 -14.45
CA ILE A 98 -12.97 2.63 -15.46
C ILE A 98 -12.09 3.89 -15.34
N ALA A 99 -12.66 5.03 -14.92
CA ALA A 99 -11.93 6.28 -14.73
C ALA A 99 -11.06 6.31 -13.45
N GLY A 100 -11.37 5.48 -12.45
CA GLY A 100 -10.61 5.41 -11.20
C GLY A 100 -9.27 4.68 -11.32
N SER A 101 -9.17 3.75 -12.29
CA SER A 101 -7.99 2.89 -12.45
C SER A 101 -6.74 3.64 -12.92
N ALA A 102 -6.89 4.64 -13.80
CA ALA A 102 -5.77 5.41 -14.34
C ALA A 102 -5.15 6.35 -13.29
N LEU A 103 -5.99 7.09 -12.55
CA LEU A 103 -5.53 7.95 -11.46
C LEU A 103 -4.88 7.13 -10.34
N GLN A 104 -5.48 5.99 -10.01
CA GLN A 104 -4.94 5.07 -9.03
C GLN A 104 -3.58 4.51 -9.46
N ALA A 105 -3.44 4.05 -10.71
CA ALA A 105 -2.17 3.56 -11.23
C ALA A 105 -1.10 4.66 -11.24
N TYR A 106 -1.49 5.89 -11.57
CA TYR A 106 -0.60 7.05 -11.49
C TYR A 106 -0.13 7.32 -10.06
N LEU A 107 -1.04 7.35 -9.08
CA LEU A 107 -0.71 7.63 -7.69
C LEU A 107 0.11 6.50 -7.05
N SER A 108 -0.22 5.24 -7.32
CA SER A 108 0.52 4.10 -6.76
C SER A 108 1.91 3.96 -7.39
N SER A 109 2.05 4.17 -8.70
CA SER A 109 3.36 4.19 -9.37
C SER A 109 4.22 5.36 -8.91
N THR A 110 3.64 6.55 -8.75
CA THR A 110 4.33 7.72 -8.19
C THR A 110 4.77 7.47 -6.75
N GLY A 111 3.90 6.91 -5.91
CA GLY A 111 4.23 6.53 -4.54
C GLY A 111 5.36 5.51 -4.47
N ALA A 112 5.31 4.48 -5.33
CA ALA A 112 6.37 3.48 -5.43
C ALA A 112 7.71 4.08 -5.87
N ALA A 113 7.70 4.94 -6.89
CA ALA A 113 8.89 5.63 -7.37
C ALA A 113 9.52 6.49 -6.28
N PHE A 114 8.71 7.28 -5.56
CA PHE A 114 9.20 8.10 -4.46
C PHE A 114 9.75 7.25 -3.30
N LEU A 115 9.14 6.11 -2.96
CA LEU A 115 9.68 5.21 -1.94
C LEU A 115 11.06 4.67 -2.32
N LEU A 116 11.24 4.27 -3.57
CA LEU A 116 12.53 3.77 -4.09
C LEU A 116 13.58 4.88 -4.17
N VAL A 117 13.21 6.05 -4.67
CA VAL A 117 14.10 7.23 -4.70
C VAL A 117 14.50 7.62 -3.28
N ASN A 118 13.58 7.62 -2.33
CA ASN A 118 13.89 7.90 -0.92
C ASN A 118 14.83 6.84 -0.33
N ALA A 119 14.60 5.56 -0.60
CA ALA A 119 15.50 4.49 -0.15
C ALA A 119 16.91 4.67 -0.73
N GLY A 120 17.01 4.98 -2.02
CA GLY A 120 18.27 5.26 -2.71
C GLY A 120 18.96 6.52 -2.18
N ALA A 121 18.22 7.59 -1.92
CA ALA A 121 18.75 8.83 -1.35
C ALA A 121 19.31 8.60 0.05
N ILE A 122 18.56 7.93 0.94
CA ILE A 122 19.02 7.59 2.30
C ILE A 122 20.30 6.75 2.23
N TRP A 123 20.32 5.74 1.37
CA TRP A 123 21.50 4.89 1.18
C TRP A 123 22.71 5.67 0.64
N HIS A 124 22.50 6.50 -0.38
CA HIS A 124 23.54 7.32 -0.98
C HIS A 124 24.14 8.30 0.03
N TYR A 125 23.29 8.99 0.78
CA TYR A 125 23.71 9.93 1.83
C TYR A 125 24.48 9.23 2.94
N TRP A 126 24.06 8.04 3.35
CA TRP A 126 24.80 7.25 4.34
C TRP A 126 26.19 6.88 3.81
N ARG A 127 26.29 6.43 2.56
CA ARG A 127 27.57 6.03 1.94
C ARG A 127 28.53 7.21 1.74
N HIS A 128 28.01 8.41 1.47
CA HIS A 128 28.78 9.65 1.32
C HIS A 128 28.95 10.42 2.63
N SER A 129 28.47 9.89 3.75
CA SER A 129 28.63 10.57 5.04
C SER A 129 30.10 10.61 5.43
N SER A 130 30.55 11.75 5.97
CA SER A 130 31.93 11.95 6.40
C SER A 130 32.39 10.92 7.44
N GLU A 131 33.70 10.72 7.60
CA GLU A 131 34.25 9.85 8.65
C GLU A 131 33.78 10.24 10.06
N ALA A 132 33.56 11.55 10.30
CA ALA A 132 32.99 12.03 11.56
C ALA A 132 31.59 11.45 11.85
N THR A 133 30.75 11.32 10.82
CA THR A 133 29.42 10.70 10.93
C THR A 133 29.51 9.21 11.25
N HIS A 134 30.49 8.50 10.68
CA HIS A 134 30.76 7.11 11.01
C HIS A 134 31.27 6.95 12.45
N ALA A 135 32.19 7.81 12.89
CA ALA A 135 32.69 7.82 14.27
C ALA A 135 31.57 8.13 15.29
N ILE A 136 30.70 9.10 14.99
CA ILE A 136 29.52 9.39 15.81
C ILE A 136 28.56 8.19 15.83
N ALA A 137 28.36 7.51 14.69
CA ALA A 137 27.53 6.31 14.64
C ALA A 137 28.08 5.15 15.48
N GLU A 138 29.41 4.98 15.53
CA GLU A 138 30.07 4.00 16.41
C GLU A 138 29.93 4.38 17.88
N LEU A 139 30.15 5.64 18.25
CA LEU A 139 29.93 6.14 19.61
C LEU A 139 28.47 5.96 20.07
N LEU A 140 27.51 6.24 19.19
CA LEU A 140 26.08 6.00 19.45
C LEU A 140 25.79 4.51 19.61
N SER A 141 26.47 3.65 18.85
CA SER A 141 26.35 2.19 19.02
C SER A 141 26.84 1.74 20.40
N VAL A 142 27.91 2.34 20.93
CA VAL A 142 28.40 2.07 22.29
C VAL A 142 27.38 2.52 23.35
N MET A 143 26.66 3.62 23.09
CA MET A 143 25.54 4.08 23.93
C MET A 143 24.25 3.25 23.75
N GLY A 144 24.29 2.16 22.99
CA GLY A 144 23.15 1.27 22.79
C GLY A 144 22.13 1.74 21.75
N LEU A 145 22.48 2.75 20.93
CA LEU A 145 21.66 3.24 19.83
C LEU A 145 22.19 2.69 18.49
N PRO A 146 21.62 1.59 17.96
CA PRO A 146 22.12 0.94 16.75
C PRO A 146 21.71 1.71 15.48
N LEU A 147 22.33 2.88 15.24
CA LEU A 147 22.00 3.80 14.15
C LEU A 147 22.07 3.11 12.78
N LYS A 148 23.15 2.35 12.53
CA LYS A 148 23.35 1.59 11.29
C LYS A 148 22.21 0.60 11.05
N ARG A 149 21.75 -0.09 12.09
CA ARG A 149 20.65 -1.05 11.99
C ARG A 149 19.34 -0.34 11.67
N GLN A 150 19.07 0.79 12.33
CA GLN A 150 17.86 1.57 12.09
C GLN A 150 17.80 2.10 10.66
N LEU A 151 18.91 2.64 10.15
CA LEU A 151 19.01 3.12 8.77
C LEU A 151 18.82 1.98 7.76
N MET A 152 19.46 0.82 7.98
CA MET A 152 19.29 -0.35 7.12
C MET A 152 17.84 -0.84 7.07
N THR A 153 17.19 -0.94 8.23
CA THR A 153 15.77 -1.35 8.29
C THR A 153 14.87 -0.35 7.56
N LYS A 154 15.16 0.95 7.66
CA LYS A 154 14.41 2.02 6.99
C LYS A 154 14.53 1.94 5.47
N VAL A 155 15.76 1.79 4.96
CA VAL A 155 16.01 1.57 3.52
C VAL A 155 15.32 0.30 3.04
N PHE A 156 15.44 -0.79 3.79
CA PHE A 156 14.80 -2.06 3.46
C PHE A 156 13.27 -1.94 3.40
N LEU A 157 12.64 -1.32 4.39
CA LEU A 157 11.19 -1.15 4.44
C LEU A 157 10.67 -0.26 3.29
N CYS A 158 11.37 0.84 2.99
CA CYS A 158 11.01 1.71 1.85
C CYS A 158 11.12 0.95 0.52
N SER A 159 12.21 0.21 0.30
CA SER A 159 12.39 -0.61 -0.89
C SER A 159 11.34 -1.72 -1.01
N ALA A 160 11.08 -2.44 0.08
CA ALA A 160 10.08 -3.51 0.11
C ALA A 160 8.67 -2.98 -0.15
N ALA A 161 8.30 -1.83 0.44
CA ALA A 161 7.01 -1.20 0.19
C ALA A 161 6.90 -0.72 -1.27
N GLY A 162 7.94 -0.10 -1.83
CA GLY A 162 7.96 0.32 -3.24
C GLY A 162 7.80 -0.86 -4.20
N VAL A 163 8.53 -1.96 -3.96
CA VAL A 163 8.40 -3.19 -4.76
C VAL A 163 7.02 -3.81 -4.58
N GLY A 164 6.47 -3.85 -3.36
CA GLY A 164 5.12 -4.35 -3.09
C GLY A 164 4.05 -3.58 -3.86
N MET A 165 4.16 -2.24 -3.92
CA MET A 165 3.26 -1.40 -4.72
C MET A 165 3.40 -1.66 -6.23
N LEU A 166 4.62 -1.90 -6.73
CA LEU A 166 4.82 -2.27 -8.14
C LEU A 166 4.24 -3.65 -8.46
N MET A 167 4.35 -4.60 -7.53
CA MET A 167 3.71 -5.92 -7.66
C MET A 167 2.18 -5.81 -7.64
N ASP A 168 1.60 -5.01 -6.74
CA ASP A 168 0.15 -4.75 -6.73
C ASP A 168 -0.30 -4.17 -8.09
N LEU A 169 0.46 -3.23 -8.64
CA LEU A 169 0.16 -2.64 -9.95
C LEU A 169 0.28 -3.63 -11.12
N SER A 170 1.28 -4.52 -11.11
CA SER A 170 1.50 -5.50 -12.18
C SER A 170 0.58 -6.71 -12.13
N THR A 171 0.04 -7.04 -10.95
CA THR A 171 -0.92 -8.14 -10.82
C THR A 171 -2.27 -7.83 -11.50
N VAL A 172 -2.72 -6.57 -11.48
CA VAL A 172 -3.98 -6.15 -12.11
C VAL A 172 -4.04 -6.49 -13.62
N PRO A 173 -3.08 -6.05 -14.47
CA PRO A 173 -3.10 -6.37 -15.90
C PRO A 173 -2.90 -7.87 -16.17
N LEU A 174 -2.05 -8.54 -15.38
CA LEU A 174 -1.80 -9.99 -15.53
C LEU A 174 -3.09 -10.80 -15.37
N PHE A 175 -3.90 -10.45 -14.37
CA PHE A 175 -5.17 -11.09 -14.14
C PHE A 175 -6.24 -10.75 -15.18
N THR A 176 -6.21 -9.55 -15.78
CA THR A 176 -7.09 -9.24 -16.91
C THR A 176 -6.71 -10.02 -18.16
N ALA A 177 -5.41 -10.23 -18.43
CA ALA A 177 -4.95 -10.99 -19.59
C ALA A 177 -5.33 -12.47 -19.50
N LEU A 178 -5.20 -13.08 -18.31
CA LEU A 178 -5.58 -14.48 -18.06
C LEU A 178 -7.09 -14.77 -18.15
N LYS A 179 -7.94 -13.74 -18.20
CA LYS A 179 -9.39 -13.88 -18.29
C LYS A 179 -9.91 -13.86 -19.74
N VAL A 180 -9.01 -13.60 -20.71
CA VAL A 180 -9.32 -13.46 -22.13
C VAL A 180 -9.08 -14.78 -22.90
N GLU A 181 -8.51 -15.81 -22.26
CA GLU A 181 -8.42 -17.19 -22.77
C GLU A 181 -9.55 -18.07 -22.24
#